data_AF-A0A0F9DU48-F1
#
_entry.id   AF-A0A0F9DU48-F1
#
_cell.length_a   1.000
_cell.length_b   1.000
_cell.length_c   1.000
_cell.angle_alpha   90.00
_cell.angle_beta   90.00
_cell.angle_gamma   90.00
#
_symmetry.space_group_name_H-M   'P 1'
#
loop_
_entity.id
_entity.type
_entity.pdbx_description
1 polymer ?
#
loop_
_entity_poly.entity_id
_entity_poly.type
_entity_poly.pdbx_seq_one_letter_code
_entity_poly.pdbx_strand_id
1 'polypeptide(L)'
;MLDRQLVAAYKAVEAAWRPFTKMTTLSKIDEDARRFAIYGGDNLLPRVGEKGEYLASPRNELRYLIQVNKRGRQFDISWESLINDDLGALRDTPERFGRAAERTEHRIVTSLYASDVGAHVEGNGGNLYQVGVNAAATVLSVPALEVGVQTMNMF
;
A
#
# COMPACT_ATOMS: atom_id res chain seq x y z
N MET A 1 7.21 20.79 23.93
CA MET A 1 7.96 21.02 22.69
C MET A 1 8.16 19.74 21.87
N LEU A 2 8.44 18.59 22.51
CA LEU A 2 8.65 17.29 21.85
C LEU A 2 7.47 16.83 20.97
N ASP A 3 6.24 16.97 21.44
CA ASP A 3 5.04 16.59 20.67
C ASP A 3 4.92 17.39 19.35
N ARG A 4 5.16 18.71 19.41
CA ARG A 4 5.17 19.57 18.22
C ARG A 4 6.28 19.19 17.24
N GLN A 5 7.46 18.81 17.73
CA GLN A 5 8.57 18.35 16.87
C GLN A 5 8.23 17.02 16.19
N LEU A 6 7.61 16.09 16.92
CA LEU A 6 7.16 14.82 16.36
C LEU A 6 6.09 15.03 15.28
N VAL A 7 5.08 15.85 15.57
CA VAL A 7 4.02 16.18 14.60
C VAL A 7 4.58 16.92 13.38
N ALA A 8 5.54 17.83 13.58
CA ALA A 8 6.21 18.52 12.47
C ALA A 8 7.02 17.54 11.61
N ALA A 9 7.77 16.62 12.22
CA ALA A 9 8.55 15.62 11.52
C ALA A 9 7.67 14.61 10.75
N TYR A 10 6.51 14.24 11.29
CA TYR A 10 5.55 13.39 10.58
C TYR A 10 4.91 14.10 9.37
N LYS A 11 4.68 15.42 9.47
CA LYS A 11 4.13 16.24 8.39
C LYS A 11 5.18 16.80 7.43
N ALA A 12 6.46 16.55 7.67
CA ALA A 12 7.56 17.17 6.92
C ALA A 12 7.58 16.76 5.44
N VAL A 13 7.08 15.56 5.12
CA VAL A 13 6.95 15.05 3.76
C VAL A 13 5.48 14.85 3.46
N GLU A 14 5.05 15.36 2.31
CA GLU A 14 3.69 15.11 1.83
C GLU A 14 3.57 13.66 1.35
N ALA A 15 2.59 12.95 1.90
CA ALA A 15 2.36 11.57 1.56
C ALA A 15 1.77 11.43 0.14
N ALA A 16 2.60 11.01 -0.81
CA ALA A 16 2.24 10.76 -2.22
C ALA A 16 1.04 9.82 -2.42
N TRP A 17 0.68 9.02 -1.41
CA TRP A 17 -0.45 8.09 -1.47
C TRP A 17 -1.82 8.68 -1.10
N ARG A 18 -1.85 9.86 -0.48
CA ARG A 18 -3.11 10.54 -0.13
C ARG A 18 -4.03 10.82 -1.32
N PRO A 19 -3.58 11.29 -2.51
CA PRO A 19 -4.49 11.63 -3.60
C PRO A 19 -5.27 10.45 -4.18
N PHE A 20 -4.74 9.22 -4.11
CA PHE A 20 -5.39 8.03 -4.70
C PHE A 20 -5.99 7.08 -3.67
N THR A 21 -6.02 7.45 -2.39
CA THR A 21 -6.63 6.63 -1.33
C THR A 21 -7.70 7.40 -0.58
N LYS A 22 -8.71 6.70 -0.07
CA LYS A 22 -9.78 7.30 0.74
C LYS A 22 -9.68 6.85 2.19
N MET A 23 -9.28 7.78 3.05
CA MET A 23 -9.14 7.57 4.49
C MET A 23 -10.49 7.46 5.20
N THR A 24 -10.51 6.66 6.27
CA THR A 24 -11.60 6.60 7.23
C THR A 24 -11.02 6.26 8.60
N THR A 25 -11.70 6.64 9.66
CA THR A 25 -11.38 6.18 11.02
C THR A 25 -12.27 4.99 11.38
N LEU A 26 -11.74 4.09 12.21
CA LEU A 26 -12.50 3.03 12.85
C LEU A 26 -12.55 3.31 14.35
N SER A 27 -13.70 3.07 14.97
CA SER A 27 -13.89 3.28 16.41
C SER A 27 -13.20 2.20 17.26
N LYS A 28 -12.96 1.02 16.69
CA LYS A 28 -12.40 -0.15 17.37
C LYS A 28 -11.39 -0.87 16.48
N ILE A 29 -10.41 -1.50 17.13
CA ILE A 29 -9.40 -2.36 16.51
C ILE A 29 -10.02 -3.75 16.39
N ASP A 30 -11.01 -3.89 15.51
CA ASP A 30 -11.64 -5.17 15.23
C ASP A 30 -11.17 -5.68 13.87
N GLU A 31 -11.11 -7.00 13.74
CA GLU A 31 -10.66 -7.69 12.53
C GLU A 31 -11.74 -7.70 11.42
N ASP A 32 -12.99 -7.40 11.75
CA ASP A 32 -14.15 -7.65 10.87
C ASP A 32 -14.86 -6.36 10.40
N ALA A 33 -14.15 -5.23 10.41
CA ALA A 33 -14.71 -3.98 9.90
C ALA A 33 -14.84 -4.06 8.37
N ARG A 34 -16.05 -3.78 7.87
CA ARG A 34 -16.39 -3.90 6.44
C ARG A 34 -16.66 -2.53 5.86
N ARG A 35 -16.16 -2.32 4.65
CA ARG A 35 -16.44 -1.14 3.86
C ARG A 35 -17.12 -1.55 2.57
N PHE A 36 -18.26 -0.92 2.33
CA PHE A 36 -19.02 -1.11 1.12
C PHE A 36 -18.59 -0.05 0.11
N ALA A 37 -18.32 -0.52 -1.10
CA ALA A 37 -18.03 0.32 -2.23
C ALA A 37 -19.05 -0.03 -3.32
N ILE A 38 -19.90 0.93 -3.63
CA ILE A 38 -20.92 0.76 -4.65
C ILE A 38 -20.37 1.35 -5.94
N TYR A 39 -20.32 0.53 -6.99
CA TYR A 39 -19.82 0.91 -8.31
C TYR A 39 -20.92 0.71 -9.36
N GLY A 40 -20.86 1.50 -10.43
CA GLY A 40 -21.90 1.54 -11.47
C GLY A 40 -22.88 2.69 -11.25
N GLY A 41 -23.53 3.11 -12.34
CA GLY A 41 -24.39 4.30 -12.39
C GLY A 41 -23.74 5.53 -13.04
N ASP A 42 -22.40 5.60 -13.10
CA ASP A 42 -21.63 6.71 -13.70
C ASP A 42 -21.01 6.34 -15.06
N ASN A 43 -21.62 5.36 -15.73
CA ASN A 43 -21.20 4.95 -17.08
C ASN A 43 -21.69 5.98 -18.10
N LEU A 44 -21.07 5.98 -19.29
CA LEU A 44 -21.46 6.86 -20.38
C LEU A 44 -22.97 6.79 -20.64
N LEU A 45 -23.63 7.95 -20.61
CA LEU A 45 -25.07 8.09 -20.82
C LEU A 45 -25.42 7.69 -22.27
N PRO A 46 -26.20 6.61 -22.48
CA PRO A 46 -26.59 6.21 -23.83
C PRO A 46 -27.57 7.22 -24.42
N ARG A 47 -27.57 7.36 -25.76
CA ARG A 47 -28.51 8.23 -26.47
C ARG A 47 -29.94 7.72 -26.29
N VAL A 48 -30.81 8.56 -25.75
CA VAL A 48 -32.25 8.28 -25.62
C VAL A 48 -32.97 8.81 -26.87
N GLY A 49 -33.84 8.00 -27.46
CA GLY A 49 -34.69 8.41 -28.59
C GLY A 49 -35.81 9.35 -28.14
N GLU A 50 -36.38 10.13 -29.07
CA GLU A 50 -37.55 10.96 -28.75
C GLU A 50 -38.72 10.09 -28.27
N LYS A 51 -39.28 10.42 -27.10
CA LYS A 51 -40.30 9.64 -26.36
C LYS A 51 -39.84 8.23 -25.89
N GLY A 52 -38.54 7.95 -25.92
CA GLY A 52 -37.98 6.69 -25.38
C GLY A 52 -37.87 6.69 -23.85
N GLU A 53 -37.84 5.49 -23.26
CA GLU A 53 -37.63 5.28 -21.82
C GLU A 53 -36.15 5.39 -21.45
N TYR A 54 -35.86 5.96 -20.27
CA TYR A 54 -34.52 5.96 -19.70
C TYR A 54 -34.17 4.59 -19.15
N LEU A 55 -33.08 4.00 -19.64
CA LEU A 55 -32.63 2.69 -19.16
C LEU A 55 -31.99 2.78 -17.78
N ALA A 56 -32.33 1.84 -16.89
CA ALA A 56 -31.72 1.72 -15.59
C ALA A 56 -30.24 1.28 -15.71
N SER A 57 -29.35 1.98 -15.02
CA SER A 57 -27.94 1.61 -14.97
C SER A 57 -27.73 0.56 -13.87
N PRO A 58 -27.07 -0.58 -14.17
CA PRO A 58 -26.79 -1.58 -13.15
C PRO A 58 -25.81 -1.02 -12.12
N ARG A 59 -26.06 -1.37 -10.86
CA ARG A 59 -25.24 -0.94 -9.73
C ARG A 59 -24.83 -2.18 -8.93
N ASN A 60 -23.54 -2.35 -8.72
CA ASN A 60 -22.99 -3.50 -7.99
C ASN A 60 -22.31 -3.04 -6.70
N GLU A 61 -22.31 -3.91 -5.70
CA GLU A 61 -21.74 -3.68 -4.39
C GLU A 61 -20.54 -4.59 -4.19
N LEU A 62 -19.38 -3.98 -3.91
CA LEU A 62 -18.18 -4.68 -3.49
C LEU A 62 -17.94 -4.44 -2.00
N ARG A 63 -17.44 -5.47 -1.32
CA ARG A 63 -17.15 -5.44 0.11
C ARG A 63 -15.67 -5.65 0.35
N TYR A 64 -15.04 -4.67 1.00
CA TYR A 64 -13.66 -4.76 1.44
C TYR A 64 -13.59 -4.93 2.96
N LEU A 65 -12.74 -5.85 3.40
CA LEU A 65 -12.43 -6.04 4.81
C LEU A 65 -11.25 -5.14 5.16
N ILE A 66 -11.39 -4.33 6.19
CA ILE A 66 -10.36 -3.39 6.63
C ILE A 66 -10.01 -3.67 8.09
N GLN A 67 -8.72 -3.71 8.38
CA GLN A 67 -8.20 -3.95 9.72
C GLN A 67 -7.22 -2.86 10.11
N VAL A 68 -7.33 -2.36 11.34
CA VAL A 68 -6.35 -1.45 11.93
C VAL A 68 -5.38 -2.27 12.77
N ASN A 69 -4.08 -2.03 12.60
CA ASN A 69 -3.03 -2.72 13.34
C ASN A 69 -2.24 -1.73 14.18
N LYS A 70 -1.97 -2.08 15.45
CA LYS A 70 -1.11 -1.28 16.34
C LYS A 70 0.35 -1.43 15.92
N ARG A 71 1.05 -0.31 15.74
CA ARG A 71 2.49 -0.27 15.40
C ARG A 71 3.22 0.67 16.34
N GLY A 72 4.45 0.31 16.72
CA GLY A 72 5.29 1.14 17.59
C GLY A 72 6.68 0.55 17.77
N ARG A 73 7.60 1.40 18.24
CA ARG A 73 8.93 1.03 18.70
C ARG A 73 9.26 1.84 19.95
N GLN A 74 10.01 1.23 20.86
CA GLN A 74 10.54 1.87 22.05
C GLN A 74 12.03 2.16 21.87
N PHE A 75 12.51 3.21 22.53
CA PHE A 75 13.92 3.51 22.68
C PHE A 75 14.21 3.64 24.17
N ASP A 76 15.10 2.78 24.67
CA ASP A 76 15.47 2.75 26.07
C ASP A 76 16.67 3.66 26.31
N ILE A 77 16.59 4.47 27.35
CA ILE A 77 17.63 5.46 27.72
C ILE A 77 18.10 5.12 29.13
N SER A 78 19.41 4.95 29.31
CA SER A 78 19.99 4.83 30.66
C SER A 78 20.10 6.21 31.32
N TRP A 79 20.07 6.24 32.64
CA TRP A 79 20.20 7.49 33.39
C TRP A 79 21.58 8.15 33.17
N GLU A 80 22.67 7.37 33.06
CA GLU A 80 23.98 7.93 32.74
C GLU A 80 24.00 8.55 31.34
N SER A 81 23.29 7.94 30.38
CA SER A 81 23.18 8.45 29.00
C SER A 81 22.44 9.78 28.93
N LEU A 82 21.52 10.03 29.87
CA LEU A 82 20.82 11.31 29.97
C LEU A 82 21.73 12.44 30.49
N ILE A 83 22.63 12.12 31.42
CA ILE A 83 23.57 13.09 32.00
C ILE A 83 24.74 13.36 31.05
N ASN A 84 25.22 12.32 30.37
CA ASN A 84 26.36 12.39 29.48
C ASN A 84 25.99 12.78 28.03
N ASP A 85 24.79 13.32 27.79
CA ASP A 85 24.35 13.74 26.45
C ASP A 85 24.99 15.08 26.05
N ASP A 86 26.28 15.05 25.69
CA ASP A 86 27.01 16.23 25.22
C ASP A 86 26.72 16.56 23.74
N LEU A 87 26.34 15.55 22.96
CA LEU A 87 26.10 15.63 21.52
C LEU A 87 24.65 16.01 21.20
N GLY A 88 23.77 16.05 22.20
CA GLY A 88 22.34 16.29 22.02
C GLY A 88 21.65 15.21 21.19
N ALA A 89 22.24 14.02 21.10
CA ALA A 89 21.78 12.94 20.23
C ALA A 89 20.39 12.44 20.65
N LEU A 90 20.02 12.63 21.92
CA LEU A 90 18.69 12.27 22.42
C LEU A 90 17.60 13.19 21.87
N ARG A 91 17.93 14.44 21.52
CA ARG A 91 16.97 15.44 20.98
C ARG A 91 16.44 15.08 19.59
N ASP A 92 17.19 14.31 18.81
CA ASP A 92 16.80 13.87 17.46
C ASP A 92 15.81 12.70 17.48
N THR A 93 15.67 12.01 18.61
CA THR A 93 14.89 10.77 18.72
C THR A 93 13.40 10.95 18.35
N PRO A 94 12.69 12.00 18.81
CA PRO A 94 11.29 12.23 18.43
C PRO A 94 11.13 12.49 16.93
N GLU A 95 12.07 13.21 16.30
CA GLU A 95 12.04 13.48 14.86
C GLU A 95 12.28 12.21 14.04
N ARG A 96 13.15 11.33 14.52
CA ARG A 96 13.36 9.99 13.93
C ARG A 96 12.10 9.15 14.02
N PHE A 97 11.37 9.22 15.13
CA PHE A 97 10.10 8.50 15.28
C PHE A 97 8.98 9.07 14.39
N GLY A 98 8.86 10.39 14.27
CA GLY A 98 7.91 11.02 13.35
C GLY A 98 8.13 10.56 11.89
N ARG A 99 9.40 10.57 11.44
CA ARG A 99 9.78 10.08 10.10
C ARG A 99 9.57 8.56 9.95
N ALA A 100 9.81 7.77 11.00
CA ALA A 100 9.58 6.33 10.95
C ALA A 100 8.10 5.96 10.82
N ALA A 101 7.21 6.72 11.48
CA ALA A 101 5.77 6.55 11.35
C ALA A 101 5.30 6.81 9.91
N GLU A 102 5.73 7.92 9.32
CA GLU A 102 5.41 8.28 7.93
C GLU A 102 5.90 7.21 6.94
N ARG A 103 7.16 6.77 7.05
CA ARG A 103 7.72 5.69 6.21
C ARG A 103 6.95 4.37 6.35
N THR A 104 6.40 4.10 7.52
CA THR A 104 5.60 2.90 7.76
C THR A 104 4.28 2.96 7.02
N GLU A 105 3.59 4.11 7.04
CA GLU A 105 2.36 4.32 6.26
C GLU A 105 2.62 4.19 4.76
N HIS A 106 3.67 4.84 4.25
CA HIS A 106 4.07 4.71 2.85
C HIS A 106 4.29 3.26 2.46
N ARG A 107 5.10 2.52 3.24
CA ARG A 107 5.38 1.11 2.96
C ARG A 107 4.12 0.26 2.92
N ILE A 108 3.17 0.48 3.84
CA ILE A 108 1.93 -0.29 3.87
C ILE A 108 1.13 -0.03 2.59
N VAL A 109 0.89 1.23 2.25
CA VAL A 109 0.05 1.57 1.09
C VAL A 109 0.70 1.15 -0.22
N THR A 110 2.01 1.39 -0.39
CA THR A 110 2.72 0.98 -1.60
C THR A 110 2.84 -0.53 -1.70
N SER A 111 3.00 -1.26 -0.59
CA SER A 111 3.00 -2.73 -0.60
C SER A 111 1.65 -3.30 -1.01
N LEU A 112 0.55 -2.72 -0.49
CA LEU A 112 -0.80 -3.13 -0.87
C LEU A 112 -1.04 -2.88 -2.36
N TYR A 113 -0.67 -1.70 -2.84
CA TYR A 113 -0.77 -1.34 -4.24
C TYR A 113 0.04 -2.30 -5.12
N ALA A 114 1.34 -2.47 -4.86
CA ALA A 114 2.22 -3.34 -5.64
C ALA A 114 1.81 -4.83 -5.59
N SER A 115 1.15 -5.25 -4.52
CA SER A 115 0.63 -6.63 -4.37
C SER A 115 -0.68 -6.87 -5.11
N ASP A 116 -1.40 -5.81 -5.51
CA ASP A 116 -2.67 -5.96 -6.21
C ASP A 116 -2.44 -6.36 -7.66
N VAL A 117 -2.56 -7.66 -7.92
CA VAL A 117 -2.39 -8.24 -9.26
C VAL A 117 -3.45 -7.69 -10.22
N GLY A 118 -4.67 -7.38 -9.75
CA GLY A 118 -5.76 -6.91 -10.60
C GLY A 118 -5.52 -5.54 -11.24
N ALA A 119 -4.93 -4.60 -10.50
CA ALA A 119 -4.60 -3.27 -11.02
C ALA A 119 -3.38 -3.23 -11.96
N HIS A 120 -2.51 -4.24 -11.89
CA HIS A 120 -1.22 -4.28 -12.61
C HIS A 120 -1.23 -5.22 -13.83
N VAL A 121 -2.40 -5.72 -14.22
CA VAL A 121 -2.56 -6.58 -15.40
C VAL A 121 -2.87 -5.74 -16.63
N GLU A 122 -1.92 -5.70 -17.57
CA GLU A 122 -2.25 -5.47 -18.98
C GLU A 122 -2.74 -6.81 -19.56
N GLY A 123 -4.03 -6.90 -19.89
CA GLY A 123 -4.58 -7.84 -20.90
C GLY A 123 -4.41 -9.36 -20.72
N ASN A 124 -3.54 -9.85 -19.82
CA ASN A 124 -3.24 -11.27 -19.65
C ASN A 124 -2.56 -11.56 -18.29
N GLY A 125 -3.33 -11.48 -17.20
CA GLY A 125 -3.12 -12.24 -15.97
C GLY A 125 -1.81 -12.12 -15.18
N GLY A 126 -0.96 -11.11 -15.42
CA GLY A 126 0.32 -10.94 -14.75
C GLY A 126 0.53 -9.59 -14.08
N ASN A 127 0.87 -9.58 -12.78
CA ASN A 127 1.46 -8.41 -12.13
C ASN A 127 2.85 -8.16 -12.76
N LEU A 128 3.17 -6.95 -13.23
CA LEU A 128 4.50 -6.56 -13.75
C LEU A 128 5.69 -6.91 -12.81
N TYR A 129 5.45 -7.04 -11.50
CA TYR A 129 6.45 -7.50 -10.52
C TYR A 129 6.58 -9.02 -10.39
N GLN A 130 5.64 -9.76 -10.97
CA GLN A 130 5.59 -11.23 -11.01
C GLN A 130 5.59 -11.76 -12.45
N VAL A 131 5.52 -10.93 -13.48
CA VAL A 131 5.57 -11.35 -14.88
C VAL A 131 6.58 -10.44 -15.56
N GLY A 132 7.86 -10.83 -15.45
CA GLY A 132 8.94 -10.09 -16.09
C GLY A 132 10.33 -10.30 -15.49
N VAL A 133 10.44 -10.83 -14.26
CA VAL A 133 11.72 -11.24 -13.68
C VAL A 133 11.52 -12.60 -13.00
N ASN A 134 11.79 -13.69 -13.73
CA ASN A 134 11.86 -15.07 -13.22
C ASN A 134 10.67 -15.52 -12.35
N ALA A 135 9.47 -15.57 -12.92
CA ALA A 135 8.31 -16.17 -12.28
C ALA A 135 7.92 -17.55 -12.83
N ALA A 136 8.88 -18.25 -13.45
CA ALA A 136 8.87 -19.70 -13.30
C ALA A 136 9.42 -19.97 -11.89
N ALA A 137 8.71 -20.78 -11.10
CA ALA A 137 9.08 -21.20 -9.74
C ALA A 137 10.37 -22.04 -9.68
N THR A 138 11.30 -21.84 -10.60
CA THR A 138 12.57 -22.54 -10.71
C THR A 138 13.67 -21.55 -10.34
N VAL A 139 14.28 -21.76 -9.18
CA VAL A 139 15.54 -21.11 -8.81
C VAL A 139 16.53 -21.30 -9.97
N LEU A 140 17.27 -20.24 -10.33
CA LEU A 140 18.39 -20.32 -11.27
C LEU A 140 19.38 -21.36 -10.76
N SER A 141 19.25 -22.56 -11.30
CA SER A 141 20.00 -23.74 -10.93
C SER A 141 20.48 -24.37 -12.22
N VAL A 142 21.63 -25.04 -12.17
CA VAL A 142 22.21 -25.72 -13.34
C VAL A 142 21.18 -26.57 -14.10
N PRO A 143 20.30 -27.35 -13.42
CA PRO A 143 19.27 -28.13 -14.10
C PRO A 143 18.23 -27.28 -14.85
N ALA A 144 17.84 -26.11 -14.30
CA ALA A 144 16.85 -25.24 -14.93
C ALA A 144 17.39 -24.51 -16.17
N LEU A 145 18.69 -24.21 -16.16
CA LEU A 145 19.39 -23.61 -17.30
C LEU A 145 19.61 -24.62 -18.42
N GLU A 146 19.93 -25.88 -18.09
CA GLU A 146 20.08 -26.96 -19.07
C GLU A 146 18.77 -27.21 -19.84
N VAL A 147 17.64 -27.22 -19.14
CA VAL A 147 16.30 -27.35 -19.76
C VAL A 147 16.02 -26.16 -20.68
N GLY A 148 16.36 -24.94 -20.27
CA GLY A 148 16.19 -23.74 -21.10
C GLY A 148 17.10 -23.69 -22.33
N VAL A 149 18.32 -24.21 -22.25
CA VAL A 149 19.24 -24.30 -23.39
C VAL A 149 18.79 -25.40 -24.37
N GLN A 150 18.31 -26.53 -23.86
CA GLN A 150 17.76 -27.60 -24.71
C GLN A 150 16.54 -27.14 -25.50
N THR A 151 15.65 -26.34 -24.90
CA THR A 151 14.47 -25.81 -25.61
C THR A 151 14.85 -24.77 -26.68
N MET A 152 15.94 -24.02 -26.51
CA MET A 152 16.45 -23.09 -27.53
C MET A 152 17.13 -23.80 -28.71
N ASN A 153 17.74 -24.96 -28.50
CA ASN A 153 18.38 -25.74 -29.58
C ASN A 153 17.38 -26.57 -30.42
N MET A 154 16.08 -26.54 -30.08
CA MET A 154 15.02 -27.28 -30.78
C MET A 154 14.24 -26.40 -31.79
N PHE A 155 14.73 -25.19 -32.08
CA PHE A 155 14.30 -24.32 -33.18
C PHE A 155 15.39 -24.21 -34.25
#